data_AF-A0A1E7I6P2-F1
#
_entry.id   AF-A0A1E7I6P2-F1
#
_cell.length_a   1.000
_cell.length_b   1.000
_cell.length_c   1.000
_cell.angle_alpha   90.00
_cell.angle_beta   90.00
_cell.angle_gamma   90.00
#
_symmetry.space_group_name_H-M   'P 1'
#
loop_
_entity.id
_entity.type
_entity.pdbx_description
1 polymer ?
#
loop_
_entity_poly.entity_id
_entity_poly.type
_entity_poly.pdbx_seq_one_letter_code
_entity_poly.pdbx_strand_id
1 'polypeptide(L)' 'MFNGTSLNTSMPEQPTRFTAKRDGAHGALIKDNLTGRTVAKFPTDPKFPAMARKFADVAVKEFNKRHQQKLEHKKNRGW' A
#
# COMPACT_ATOMS: atom_id res chain seq x y z
N MET A 1 39.83 0.57 -3.02
CA MET A 1 38.69 -0.13 -2.40
C MET A 1 37.55 0.87 -2.33
N PHE A 2 36.51 0.75 -3.17
CA PHE A 2 35.37 1.69 -3.21
C PHE A 2 34.27 1.18 -2.26
N ASN A 3 34.05 1.88 -1.15
CA ASN A 3 32.91 1.64 -0.25
C ASN A 3 31.68 2.34 -0.82
N GLY A 4 30.82 1.59 -1.50
CA GLY A 4 29.50 2.03 -1.92
C GLY A 4 28.53 2.02 -0.74
N THR A 5 28.57 3.07 0.08
CA THR A 5 27.52 3.33 1.07
C THR A 5 26.27 3.74 0.29
N SER A 6 25.46 2.76 -0.11
CA SER A 6 24.09 3.02 -0.55
C SER A 6 23.39 3.72 0.60
N LEU A 7 23.13 5.01 0.43
CA LEU A 7 22.14 5.75 1.20
C LEU A 7 20.81 5.06 0.95
N ASN A 8 20.53 4.06 1.78
CA ASN A 8 19.22 3.47 1.93
C ASN A 8 18.38 4.60 2.54
N THR A 9 17.82 5.45 1.69
CA THR A 9 16.83 6.46 2.09
C THR A 9 15.62 5.67 2.59
N SER A 10 15.68 5.23 3.84
CA SER A 10 14.55 4.74 4.60
C SER A 10 13.58 5.91 4.67
N MET A 11 12.68 5.97 3.68
CA MET A 11 11.45 6.71 3.79
C MET A 11 10.89 6.40 5.19
N PRO A 12 10.40 7.40 5.94
CA PRO A 12 9.77 7.11 7.21
C PRO A 12 8.79 5.97 6.98
N GLU A 13 8.95 4.86 7.71
CA GLU A 13 8.05 3.71 7.66
C GLU A 13 6.66 4.23 8.03
N GLN A 14 5.92 4.75 7.04
CA GLN A 14 4.52 5.07 7.22
C GLN A 14 3.90 3.75 7.68
N PRO A 15 3.14 3.73 8.79
CA PRO A 15 2.50 2.52 9.26
C PRO A 15 1.60 1.98 8.14
N THR A 16 2.14 1.04 7.39
CA THR A 16 1.60 0.55 6.12
C THR A 16 0.67 -0.59 6.46
N ARG A 17 -0.52 -0.22 6.92
CA ARG A 17 -1.58 -1.18 7.25
C ARG A 17 -2.03 -1.93 6.00
N PHE A 18 -2.06 -1.28 4.85
CA PHE A 18 -2.54 -1.84 3.60
C PHE A 18 -1.38 -2.09 2.63
N THR A 19 -1.37 -3.25 1.96
CA THR A 19 -0.37 -3.59 0.94
C THR A 19 -1.01 -4.18 -0.32
N ALA A 20 -0.42 -3.88 -1.49
CA ALA A 20 -0.86 -4.43 -2.77
C ALA A 20 -0.15 -5.76 -3.06
N LYS A 21 -0.92 -6.83 -3.21
CA LYS A 21 -0.47 -8.16 -3.61
C LYS A 21 -0.91 -8.46 -5.04
N ARG A 22 -0.20 -9.38 -5.70
CA ARG A 22 -0.58 -9.88 -7.03
C ARG A 22 -1.76 -10.84 -6.88
N ASP A 23 -2.72 -10.75 -7.80
CA ASP A 23 -3.86 -11.67 -7.91
C ASP A 23 -3.88 -12.26 -9.33
N GLY A 24 -3.43 -13.50 -9.48
CA GLY A 24 -3.26 -14.11 -10.81
C GLY A 24 -2.15 -13.48 -11.66
N ALA A 25 -2.26 -13.57 -12.99
CA ALA A 25 -1.22 -13.12 -13.92
C ALA A 25 -1.03 -11.59 -13.94
N HIS A 26 -2.15 -10.85 -13.94
CA HIS A 26 -2.16 -9.40 -14.13
C HIS A 26 -3.13 -8.67 -13.19
N GLY A 27 -3.77 -9.38 -12.25
CA GLY A 27 -4.66 -8.77 -11.26
C GLY A 27 -3.87 -8.29 -10.04
N ALA A 28 -4.53 -7.49 -9.22
CA ALA A 28 -3.98 -7.03 -7.97
C ALA A 28 -5.05 -7.03 -6.88
N LEU A 29 -4.65 -7.19 -5.63
CA LEU A 29 -5.52 -7.08 -4.48
C LEU A 29 -4.86 -6.29 -3.38
N ILE A 30 -5.65 -5.66 -2.52
CA ILE A 30 -5.17 -4.94 -1.34
C ILE A 30 -5.48 -5.77 -0.11
N LYS A 31 -4.45 -6.04 0.68
CA LYS A 31 -4.55 -6.79 1.94
C LYS A 31 -4.34 -5.84 3.11
N ASP A 32 -5.20 -5.94 4.11
CA ASP A 32 -4.96 -5.38 5.44
C ASP A 32 -4.02 -6.32 6.19
N ASN A 33 -2.81 -5.87 6.49
CA ASN A 33 -1.80 -6.66 7.18
C ASN A 33 -2.18 -6.94 8.64
N LEU A 34 -3.00 -6.09 9.26
CA LEU A 34 -3.42 -6.26 10.65
C LEU A 34 -4.48 -7.35 10.79
N THR A 35 -5.47 -7.36 9.89
CA THR A 35 -6.61 -8.30 9.96
C THR A 35 -6.45 -9.51 9.06
N GLY A 36 -5.46 -9.49 8.16
CA GLY A 36 -5.23 -10.51 7.15
C GLY A 36 -6.27 -10.51 6.01
N ARG A 37 -7.26 -9.60 6.04
CA ARG A 37 -8.38 -9.59 5.08
C ARG A 37 -8.03 -8.88 3.79
N THR A 38 -8.62 -9.35 2.69
CA THR A 38 -8.63 -8.61 1.42
C THR A 38 -9.65 -7.48 1.49
N VAL A 39 -9.20 -6.25 1.29
CA VAL A 39 -10.03 -5.04 1.38
C VAL A 39 -10.55 -4.62 0.01
N ALA A 40 -9.76 -4.87 -1.04
CA ALA A 40 -10.14 -4.59 -2.41
C ALA A 40 -9.48 -5.61 -3.35
N LYS A 41 -10.16 -5.89 -4.47
CA LYS A 41 -9.64 -6.70 -5.58
C LYS A 41 -9.77 -5.90 -6.87
N PHE A 42 -8.73 -5.97 -7.68
CA PHE A 42 -8.62 -5.34 -8.99
C PHE A 42 -8.40 -6.46 -10.02
N PRO A 43 -9.48 -6.96 -10.64
CA PRO A 43 -9.35 -7.98 -11.67
C PRO A 43 -8.56 -7.43 -12.85
N THR A 44 -7.93 -8.34 -13.61
CA THR A 44 -7.26 -7.97 -14.86
C THR A 44 -8.28 -7.50 -15.89
N ASP A 45 -8.03 -6.34 -16.48
CA ASP A 45 -8.68 -5.95 -17.73
C ASP A 45 -7.82 -6.44 -18.90
N PRO A 46 -8.34 -7.29 -19.82
CA PRO A 46 -7.60 -7.76 -21.00
C PRO A 46 -7.09 -6.64 -21.90
N LYS A 47 -7.79 -5.49 -21.95
CA LYS A 47 -7.37 -4.32 -22.72
C LYS A 47 -6.24 -3.56 -22.04
N PHE A 48 -6.16 -3.64 -20.71
CA PHE A 48 -5.17 -2.90 -19.91
C PHE A 48 -4.59 -3.77 -18.78
N PRO A 49 -3.78 -4.80 -19.10
CA PRO A 49 -3.30 -5.78 -18.12
C PRO A 49 -2.41 -5.17 -17.02
N ALA A 50 -1.71 -4.08 -17.30
CA ALA A 50 -0.87 -3.38 -16.32
C ALA A 50 -1.66 -2.45 -15.38
N MET A 51 -2.93 -2.18 -15.68
CA MET A 51 -3.70 -1.11 -15.04
C MET A 51 -4.21 -1.52 -13.65
N ALA A 52 -4.59 -2.78 -13.46
CA ALA A 52 -5.01 -3.30 -12.15
C ALA A 52 -3.94 -3.09 -11.08
N ARG A 53 -2.66 -3.31 -11.44
CA ARG A 53 -1.54 -3.10 -10.52
C ARG A 53 -1.33 -1.62 -10.21
N LYS A 54 -1.34 -0.75 -11.22
CA LYS A 54 -1.21 0.71 -11.03
C LYS A 54 -2.31 1.26 -10.12
N PHE A 55 -3.57 0.83 -10.32
CA PHE A 55 -4.67 1.21 -9.45
C PHE A 55 -4.49 0.71 -8.02
N ALA A 56 -4.08 -0.55 -7.83
CA ALA A 56 -3.82 -1.08 -6.50
C ALA A 56 -2.72 -0.30 -5.76
N ASP A 57 -1.62 0.06 -6.45
CA ASP A 57 -0.52 0.80 -5.84
C ASP A 57 -0.96 2.24 -5.44
N VAL A 58 -1.75 2.92 -6.26
CA VAL A 58 -2.32 4.25 -5.93
C VAL A 58 -3.31 4.14 -4.77
N ALA A 59 -4.20 3.14 -4.80
CA ALA A 59 -5.19 2.92 -3.76
C ALA A 59 -4.53 2.60 -2.41
N VAL A 60 -3.44 1.81 -2.38
CA VAL A 60 -2.66 1.56 -1.16
C VAL A 60 -2.13 2.84 -0.52
N LYS A 61 -1.58 3.75 -1.34
CA LYS A 61 -1.10 5.06 -0.84
C LYS A 61 -2.23 5.85 -0.20
N GLU A 62 -3.39 5.91 -0.86
CA GLU A 62 -4.55 6.64 -0.35
C GLU A 62 -5.13 5.99 0.92
N PHE A 63 -5.20 4.66 0.99
CA PHE A 63 -5.65 3.96 2.20
C PHE A 63 -4.72 4.20 3.40
N ASN A 64 -3.41 4.12 3.20
CA ASN A 64 -2.44 4.37 4.26
C ASN A 64 -2.47 5.85 4.69
N LYS A 65 -2.60 6.79 3.74
CA LYS A 65 -2.78 8.22 4.05
C LYS A 65 -4.01 8.48 4.91
N ARG A 66 -5.17 7.93 4.54
CA ARG A 66 -6.41 8.06 5.34
C ARG A 66 -6.29 7.39 6.70
N HIS A 67 -5.57 6.28 6.80
CA HIS A 67 -5.33 5.61 8.07
C HIS A 67 -4.48 6.48 9.00
N GLN A 68 -3.39 7.05 8.50
CA GLN A 68 -2.54 7.96 9.24
C GLN A 68 -3.32 9.18 9.72
N GLN A 69 -4.11 9.81 8.85
CA GLN A 69 -4.99 10.92 9.24
C GLN A 69 -5.95 10.52 10.37
N LYS A 70 -6.58 9.34 10.31
CA LYS A 70 -7.43 8.85 11.40
C LYS A 70 -6.67 8.64 12.71
N LEU A 71 -5.44 8.15 12.66
CA LEU A 71 -4.59 7.98 13.85
C LEU A 71 -4.20 9.33 14.46
N GLU A 72 -3.82 10.30 13.64
CA GLU A 72 -3.51 11.66 14.06
C GLU A 72 -4.74 12.36 14.67
N HIS A 73 -5.90 12.26 14.02
CA HIS A 73 -7.16 12.76 14.57
C HIS A 73 -7.52 12.09 15.90
N LYS A 74 -7.26 10.79 16.07
CA LYS A 74 -7.50 10.08 17.34
C LYS A 74 -6.55 10.56 18.43
N LYS A 75 -5.26 10.74 18.12
CA LYS A 75 -4.24 11.26 19.04
C LYS A 75 -4.60 12.67 19.52
N ASN A 76 -5.07 13.53 18.62
CA ASN A 76 -5.48 14.90 18.96
C ASN A 76 -6.81 14.98 19.71
N ARG A 77 -7.58 13.88 19.80
CA ARG A 77 -8.88 13.84 20.48
C ARG A 77 -8.83 13.35 21.93
N GLY A 78 -7.64 13.13 22.49
CA GLY A 78 -7.42 12.90 23.93
C GLY A 78 -8.29 11.78 24.51
N TRP A 79 -7.85 10.54 24.37
CA TRP A 79 -8.21 9.44 25.25
C TRP A 79 -6.92 8.88 25.85
#